data_AF-A0A661GAN3-F1
#
_entry.id   AF-A0A661GAN3-F1
#
_cell.length_a   1.000
_cell.length_b   1.000
_cell.length_c   1.000
_cell.angle_alpha   90.00
_cell.angle_beta   90.00
_cell.angle_gamma   90.00
#
_symmetry.space_group_name_H-M   'P 1'
#
loop_
_entity.id
_entity.type
_entity.pdbx_description
1 polymer ?
#
loop_
_entity_poly.entity_id
_entity_poly.type
_entity_poly.pdbx_seq_one_letter_code
_entity_poly.pdbx_strand_id
1 'polypeptide(L)'
;MEQPPEQATSSRSQLMVRELLEERRDLLVQLNDLAGTTPGQKKHAATPQQLQQFCQLLVDYAATGHFGLYETIRNDGACQTEVWQMAERLYPEVTATTDALLRFNDKYNCDDQCIVGPELHGDLSTLGEALASRIELEDRITGPLCAGCEACLPA
;
A
#
# COMPACT_ATOMS: atom_id res chain seq x y z
N MET A 1 -6.38 -20.65 32.81
CA MET A 1 -6.75 -19.21 32.84
C MET A 1 -6.48 -18.67 31.45
N GLU A 2 -7.46 -18.84 30.56
CA GLU A 2 -7.46 -18.24 29.23
C GLU A 2 -7.57 -16.72 29.37
N GLN A 3 -6.71 -15.99 28.67
CA GLN A 3 -6.79 -14.53 28.59
C GLN A 3 -8.01 -14.13 27.72
N PRO A 4 -8.65 -12.97 27.97
CA PRO A 4 -9.85 -12.58 27.23
C PRO A 4 -9.52 -12.27 25.75
N PRO A 5 -10.38 -12.65 24.79
CA PRO A 5 -10.10 -12.54 23.35
C PRO A 5 -10.13 -11.11 22.77
N GLU A 6 -10.54 -10.10 23.54
CA GLU A 6 -10.69 -8.72 23.03
C GLU A 6 -9.36 -7.95 22.89
N GLN A 7 -8.34 -8.25 23.71
CA GLN A 7 -7.08 -7.48 23.71
C GLN A 7 -6.05 -7.94 22.65
N ALA A 8 -6.08 -9.21 22.28
CA ALA A 8 -5.14 -9.78 21.30
C ALA A 8 -5.48 -9.39 19.86
N THR A 9 -6.76 -9.23 19.55
CA THR A 9 -7.25 -9.05 18.17
C THR A 9 -7.08 -7.60 17.68
N SER A 10 -7.37 -6.60 18.53
CA SER A 10 -7.06 -5.18 18.25
C SER A 10 -5.55 -4.91 18.06
N SER A 11 -4.70 -5.68 18.75
CA SER A 11 -3.25 -5.57 18.58
C SER A 11 -2.77 -6.04 17.20
N ARG A 12 -3.46 -7.02 16.60
CA ARG A 12 -3.12 -7.57 15.27
C ARG A 12 -3.50 -6.62 14.15
N SER A 13 -4.71 -6.06 14.17
CA SER A 13 -5.15 -5.07 13.18
C SER A 13 -4.28 -3.81 13.23
N GLN A 14 -3.87 -3.36 14.42
CA GLN A 14 -2.93 -2.24 14.55
C GLN A 14 -1.53 -2.55 14.00
N LEU A 15 -1.00 -3.75 14.22
CA LEU A 15 0.28 -4.17 13.63
C LEU A 15 0.21 -4.16 12.10
N MET A 16 -0.87 -4.72 11.55
CA MET A 16 -1.10 -4.76 10.10
C MET A 16 -1.20 -3.35 9.50
N VAL A 17 -1.92 -2.43 10.15
CA VAL A 17 -2.03 -1.05 9.68
C VAL A 17 -0.67 -0.34 9.74
N ARG A 18 0.15 -0.59 10.78
CA ARG A 18 1.50 -0.02 10.84
C ARG A 18 2.37 -0.49 9.69
N GLU A 19 2.40 -1.79 9.42
CA GLU A 19 3.15 -2.37 8.30
C GLU A 19 2.70 -1.78 6.96
N LEU A 20 1.39 -1.69 6.71
CA LEU A 20 0.85 -1.06 5.51
C LEU A 20 1.30 0.40 5.34
N LEU A 21 1.29 1.18 6.42
CA LEU A 21 1.71 2.59 6.38
C LEU A 21 3.22 2.76 6.18
N GLU A 22 4.03 1.86 6.74
CA GLU A 22 5.49 1.84 6.55
C GLU A 22 5.83 1.51 5.10
N GLU A 23 5.25 0.45 4.53
CA GLU A 23 5.44 0.09 3.11
C GLU A 23 4.95 1.19 2.16
N ARG A 24 3.79 1.79 2.45
CA ARG A 24 3.26 2.93 1.68
C ARG A 24 4.25 4.09 1.65
N ARG A 25 4.82 4.45 2.81
CA ARG A 25 5.81 5.53 2.90
C ARG A 25 7.01 5.22 2.01
N ASP A 26 7.58 4.03 2.15
CA ASP A 26 8.79 3.63 1.43
C ASP A 26 8.54 3.60 -0.08
N LEU A 27 7.36 3.11 -0.49
CA LEU A 27 6.92 3.13 -1.88
C LEU A 27 6.81 4.56 -2.44
N LEU A 28 6.18 5.49 -1.72
CA LEU A 28 6.00 6.88 -2.16
C LEU A 28 7.32 7.66 -2.21
N VAL A 29 8.25 7.40 -1.29
CA VAL A 29 9.60 7.97 -1.35
C VAL A 29 10.30 7.50 -2.62
N GLN A 30 10.28 6.19 -2.89
CA GLN A 30 10.94 5.63 -4.05
C GLN A 30 10.28 6.08 -5.37
N LEU A 31 8.95 6.25 -5.39
CA LEU A 31 8.21 6.83 -6.52
C LEU A 31 8.68 8.25 -6.84
N ASN A 32 8.82 9.11 -5.83
CA ASN A 32 9.28 10.49 -6.01
C ASN A 32 10.75 10.55 -6.49
N ASP A 33 11.60 9.66 -5.97
CA ASP A 33 12.98 9.54 -6.41
C ASP A 33 13.06 9.13 -7.89
N LEU A 34 12.25 8.16 -8.32
CA LEU A 34 12.16 7.72 -9.72
C LEU A 34 11.58 8.80 -10.64
N ALA A 35 10.59 9.56 -10.17
CA ALA A 35 9.99 10.68 -10.91
C ALA A 35 10.91 11.92 -10.95
N GLY A 36 11.97 11.96 -10.14
CA GLY A 36 12.86 13.12 -10.03
C GLY A 36 12.18 14.34 -9.42
N THR A 37 11.20 14.12 -8.54
CA THR A 37 10.43 15.16 -7.84
C THR A 37 10.94 15.43 -6.42
N THR A 38 11.93 14.68 -5.95
CA THR A 38 12.51 14.83 -4.60
C THR A 38 13.17 16.20 -4.42
N PRO A 39 12.71 17.02 -3.44
CA PRO A 39 13.27 18.35 -3.19
C PRO A 39 14.76 18.30 -2.82
N GLY A 40 15.58 19.13 -3.46
CA GLY A 40 17.00 19.25 -3.15
C GLY A 40 17.92 18.20 -3.79
N GLN A 41 17.36 17.22 -4.52
CA GLN A 41 18.16 16.28 -5.30
C GLN A 41 18.36 16.76 -6.75
N LYS A 42 19.51 16.42 -7.34
CA LYS A 42 19.76 16.66 -8.77
C LYS A 42 18.93 15.67 -9.58
N LYS A 43 18.23 16.16 -10.61
CA LYS A 43 17.48 15.31 -11.55
C LYS A 43 18.45 14.39 -12.29
N HIS A 44 18.50 13.13 -11.85
CA HIS A 44 19.22 12.06 -12.53
C HIS A 44 18.19 11.10 -13.11
N ALA A 45 18.53 10.47 -14.23
CA ALA A 45 17.68 9.42 -14.78
C ALA A 45 17.62 8.26 -13.78
N ALA A 46 16.43 7.69 -13.59
CA ALA A 46 16.26 6.47 -12.82
C ALA A 46 17.20 5.38 -13.34
N THR A 47 17.86 4.68 -12.43
CA THR A 47 18.67 3.51 -12.80
C THR A 47 17.80 2.24 -12.86
N PRO A 48 18.17 1.23 -13.66
CA PRO A 48 17.46 -0.05 -13.67
C PRO A 48 17.34 -0.68 -12.28
N GLN A 49 18.39 -0.56 -11.45
CA GLN A 49 18.39 -1.07 -10.08
C GLN A 49 17.36 -0.37 -9.18
N GLN A 50 17.23 0.96 -9.27
CA GLN A 50 16.20 1.70 -8.52
C GLN A 50 14.79 1.30 -8.96
N LEU A 51 14.60 1.08 -10.27
CA LEU A 51 13.32 0.64 -10.82
C LEU A 51 12.96 -0.78 -10.35
N GLN A 52 13.93 -1.70 -10.31
CA GLN A 52 13.74 -3.05 -9.78
C GLN A 52 13.38 -3.04 -8.29
N GLN A 53 14.10 -2.25 -7.49
CA GLN A 53 13.79 -2.10 -6.06
C GLN A 53 12.38 -1.55 -5.85
N PHE A 54 11.97 -0.57 -6.66
CA PHE A 54 10.62 -0.04 -6.63
C PHE A 54 9.56 -1.08 -6.99
N CYS A 55 9.80 -1.90 -8.02
CA CYS A 55 8.90 -2.98 -8.42
C CYS A 55 8.69 -4.00 -7.28
N GLN A 56 9.75 -4.36 -6.55
CA GLN A 56 9.66 -5.22 -5.37
C GLN A 56 8.76 -4.58 -4.29
N LEU A 57 9.03 -3.33 -3.91
CA LEU A 57 8.21 -2.59 -2.95
C LEU A 57 6.75 -2.48 -3.39
N LEU A 58 6.51 -2.31 -4.69
CA LEU A 58 5.17 -2.19 -5.26
C LEU A 58 4.35 -3.48 -5.08
N VAL A 59 4.97 -4.64 -5.33
CA VAL A 59 4.35 -5.95 -5.17
C VAL A 59 4.12 -6.26 -3.69
N ASP A 60 5.08 -5.95 -2.83
CA ASP A 60 4.97 -6.17 -1.39
C ASP A 60 3.81 -5.34 -0.81
N TYR A 61 3.78 -4.03 -1.09
CA TYR A 61 2.67 -3.16 -0.71
C TYR A 61 1.33 -3.62 -1.28
N ALA A 62 1.32 -4.07 -2.54
CA ALA A 62 0.11 -4.60 -3.16
C ALA A 62 -0.43 -5.80 -2.39
N ALA A 63 0.44 -6.74 -2.00
CA ALA A 63 0.09 -7.94 -1.25
C ALA A 63 -0.37 -7.62 0.18
N THR A 64 0.33 -6.73 0.89
CA THR A 64 -0.01 -6.25 2.23
C THR A 64 -1.41 -5.64 2.25
N GLY A 65 -1.73 -4.76 1.29
CA GLY A 65 -3.05 -4.15 1.21
C GLY A 65 -4.16 -5.06 0.67
N HIS A 66 -3.86 -5.96 -0.28
CA HIS A 66 -4.88 -6.80 -0.92
C HIS A 66 -5.20 -8.07 -0.12
N PHE A 67 -4.17 -8.74 0.40
CA PHE A 67 -4.32 -9.99 1.16
C PHE A 67 -4.21 -9.73 2.67
N GLY A 68 -3.15 -9.06 3.13
CA GLY A 68 -2.88 -8.88 4.56
C GLY A 68 -3.99 -8.13 5.29
N LEU A 69 -4.39 -6.96 4.77
CA LEU A 69 -5.45 -6.13 5.35
C LEU A 69 -6.80 -6.87 5.35
N TYR A 70 -7.20 -7.45 4.22
CA TYR A 70 -8.51 -8.13 4.10
C TYR A 70 -8.57 -9.42 4.93
N GLU A 71 -7.51 -10.21 5.01
CA GLU A 71 -7.45 -11.35 5.92
C GLU A 71 -7.53 -10.92 7.37
N THR A 72 -6.87 -9.81 7.72
CA THR A 72 -6.90 -9.28 9.08
C THR A 72 -8.33 -8.87 9.44
N ILE A 73 -9.04 -8.14 8.58
CA ILE A 73 -10.43 -7.76 8.85
C ILE A 73 -11.35 -8.99 8.93
N ARG A 74 -11.18 -9.97 8.03
CA ARG A 74 -11.99 -11.21 8.04
C ARG A 74 -11.82 -12.02 9.33
N ASN A 75 -10.60 -12.05 9.87
CA ASN A 75 -10.25 -12.84 11.04
C ASN A 75 -10.40 -12.08 12.36
N ASP A 76 -10.52 -10.76 12.32
CA ASP A 76 -10.72 -9.90 13.49
C ASP A 76 -12.20 -9.94 13.90
N GLY A 77 -12.57 -10.94 14.69
CA GLY A 77 -13.95 -11.18 15.14
C GLY A 77 -14.55 -10.07 16.02
N ALA A 78 -13.76 -9.05 16.40
CA ALA A 78 -14.19 -7.88 17.14
C ALA A 78 -14.47 -6.66 16.22
N CYS A 79 -13.96 -6.65 14.99
CA CYS A 79 -14.16 -5.58 14.03
C CYS A 79 -15.52 -5.72 13.33
N GLN A 80 -16.56 -5.32 14.07
CA GLN A 80 -17.82 -4.72 13.62
C GLN A 80 -18.18 -4.93 12.15
N THR A 81 -19.34 -5.57 11.93
CA THR A 81 -19.99 -5.83 10.64
C THR A 81 -19.86 -4.69 9.63
N GLU A 82 -19.82 -3.43 10.07
CA GLU A 82 -19.68 -2.25 9.23
C GLU A 82 -18.32 -2.10 8.53
N VAL A 83 -17.20 -2.39 9.20
CA VAL A 83 -15.86 -2.30 8.59
C VAL A 83 -15.68 -3.40 7.55
N TRP A 84 -16.12 -4.62 7.87
CA TRP A 84 -16.14 -5.73 6.90
C TRP A 84 -17.04 -5.41 5.70
N GLN A 85 -18.27 -4.94 5.92
CA GLN A 85 -19.18 -4.55 4.83
C GLN A 85 -18.62 -3.39 3.99
N MET A 86 -17.85 -2.49 4.59
CA MET A 86 -17.15 -1.45 3.84
C MET A 86 -16.02 -2.04 3.01
N ALA A 87 -15.18 -2.89 3.60
CA ALA A 87 -14.10 -3.57 2.89
C ALA A 87 -14.65 -4.39 1.70
N GLU A 88 -15.73 -5.17 1.87
CA GLU A 88 -16.36 -5.90 0.78
C GLU A 88 -16.86 -4.99 -0.34
N ARG A 89 -17.41 -3.81 0.00
CA ARG A 89 -17.86 -2.83 -1.01
C ARG A 89 -16.71 -2.21 -1.78
N LEU A 90 -15.56 -2.00 -1.13
CA LEU A 90 -14.39 -1.37 -1.75
C LEU A 90 -13.46 -2.37 -2.43
N TYR A 91 -13.60 -3.68 -2.16
CA TYR A 91 -12.76 -4.73 -2.70
C TYR A 91 -12.63 -4.72 -4.24
N PRO A 92 -13.70 -4.48 -5.04
CA PRO A 92 -13.56 -4.39 -6.49
C PRO A 92 -12.66 -3.23 -6.94
N GLU A 93 -12.74 -2.08 -6.28
CA GLU A 93 -11.92 -0.91 -6.58
C GLU A 93 -10.46 -1.14 -6.17
N VAL A 94 -10.25 -1.74 -4.99
CA VAL A 94 -8.90 -2.16 -4.55
C VAL A 94 -8.30 -3.18 -5.51
N THR A 95 -9.09 -4.13 -6.01
CA THR A 95 -8.64 -5.10 -7.03
C THR A 95 -8.24 -4.40 -8.32
N ALA A 96 -9.05 -3.44 -8.81
CA ALA A 96 -8.72 -2.69 -10.02
C ALA A 96 -7.40 -1.90 -9.88
N THR A 97 -7.16 -1.28 -8.72
CA THR A 97 -5.86 -0.63 -8.46
C THR A 97 -4.72 -1.65 -8.35
N THR A 98 -4.96 -2.81 -7.75
CA THR A 98 -3.98 -3.91 -7.67
C THR A 98 -3.56 -4.37 -9.06
N ASP A 99 -4.51 -4.54 -9.98
CA ASP A 99 -4.22 -4.90 -11.38
C ASP A 99 -3.39 -3.84 -12.09
N ALA A 100 -3.65 -2.55 -11.82
CA ALA A 100 -2.86 -1.45 -12.38
C ALA A 100 -1.41 -1.47 -11.86
N LEU A 101 -1.22 -1.71 -10.56
CA LEU A 101 0.10 -1.86 -9.94
C LEU A 101 0.85 -3.06 -10.52
N LEU A 102 0.20 -4.22 -10.64
CA LEU A 102 0.80 -5.42 -11.22
C LEU A 102 1.15 -5.24 -12.70
N ARG A 103 0.32 -4.53 -13.48
CA ARG A 103 0.64 -4.20 -14.87
C ARG A 103 1.89 -3.34 -14.99
N PHE A 104 2.05 -2.35 -14.11
CA PHE A 104 3.27 -1.56 -14.06
C PHE A 104 4.47 -2.46 -13.72
N ASN A 105 4.34 -3.29 -12.69
CA ASN A 105 5.36 -4.26 -12.31
C ASN A 105 5.74 -5.16 -13.49
N ASP A 106 4.79 -5.78 -14.19
CA ASP A 106 5.06 -6.66 -15.32
C ASP A 106 5.77 -5.96 -16.49
N LYS A 107 5.52 -4.66 -16.69
CA LYS A 107 6.19 -3.85 -17.72
C LYS A 107 7.66 -3.59 -17.39
N TYR A 108 8.00 -3.48 -16.10
CA TYR A 108 9.29 -3.00 -15.61
C TYR A 108 10.05 -3.99 -14.72
N ASN A 109 9.52 -5.18 -14.49
CA ASN A 109 10.17 -6.29 -13.79
C ASN A 109 10.86 -7.21 -14.80
N CYS A 110 11.75 -6.61 -15.58
CA CYS A 110 12.74 -7.27 -16.40
C CYS A 110 14.02 -7.39 -15.56
N ASP A 111 14.86 -8.41 -15.79
CA ASP A 111 16.17 -8.52 -15.14
C ASP A 111 17.11 -7.34 -15.57
N ASP A 112 18.44 -7.55 -15.66
CA ASP A 112 19.46 -6.56 -16.09
C ASP A 112 19.20 -5.85 -17.45
N GLN A 113 18.08 -6.15 -18.12
CA GLN A 113 17.64 -5.60 -19.39
C GLN A 113 16.53 -4.55 -19.28
N CYS A 114 16.17 -4.08 -18.08
CA CYS A 114 15.20 -2.99 -17.98
C CYS A 114 15.72 -1.71 -18.62
N ILE A 115 15.18 -1.43 -19.81
CA ILE A 115 15.41 -0.17 -20.51
C ILE A 115 14.53 0.86 -19.84
N VAL A 116 15.17 1.76 -19.09
CA VAL A 116 14.57 3.02 -18.66
C VAL A 116 14.33 3.86 -19.91
N GLY A 117 13.16 3.64 -20.51
CA GLY A 117 12.73 4.28 -21.74
C GLY A 117 12.06 5.63 -21.49
N PRO A 118 11.82 6.41 -22.55
CA PRO A 118 11.14 7.70 -22.46
C PRO A 118 9.71 7.60 -21.90
N GLU A 119 9.09 6.42 -21.96
CA GLU A 119 7.73 6.18 -21.45
C GLU A 119 7.65 6.17 -19.92
N LEU A 120 8.76 5.87 -19.21
CA LEU A 120 8.76 5.65 -17.76
C LEU A 120 8.10 6.78 -16.98
N HIS A 121 8.34 8.04 -17.34
CA HIS A 121 7.73 9.17 -16.64
C HIS A 121 6.19 9.21 -16.82
N GLY A 122 5.70 8.83 -17.99
CA GLY A 122 4.25 8.73 -18.23
C GLY A 122 3.64 7.61 -17.40
N ASP A 123 4.28 6.44 -17.39
CA ASP A 123 3.81 5.29 -16.62
C ASP A 123 3.88 5.52 -15.11
N LEU A 124 4.93 6.19 -14.60
CA LEU A 124 5.02 6.61 -13.19
C LEU A 124 3.91 7.59 -12.80
N SER A 125 3.52 8.49 -13.71
CA SER A 125 2.40 9.42 -13.47
C SER A 125 1.09 8.66 -13.33
N THR A 126 0.78 7.76 -14.27
CA THR A 126 -0.43 6.93 -14.20
C THR A 126 -0.43 6.00 -12.98
N LEU A 127 0.73 5.44 -12.63
CA LEU A 127 0.88 4.66 -11.40
C LEU A 127 0.62 5.50 -10.15
N GLY A 128 1.13 6.73 -10.10
CA GLY A 128 0.90 7.65 -8.99
C GLY A 128 -0.58 7.98 -8.78
N GLU A 129 -1.35 8.15 -9.87
CA GLU A 129 -2.80 8.33 -9.80
C GLU A 129 -3.51 7.10 -9.23
N ALA A 130 -3.14 5.90 -9.72
CA ALA A 130 -3.70 4.64 -9.21
C ALA A 130 -3.37 4.42 -7.72
N LEU A 131 -2.14 4.76 -7.30
CA LEU A 131 -1.72 4.71 -5.89
C LEU A 131 -2.50 5.71 -5.03
N ALA A 132 -2.72 6.94 -5.52
CA ALA A 132 -3.52 7.93 -4.79
C ALA A 132 -4.95 7.43 -4.55
N SER A 133 -5.62 6.92 -5.59
CA SER A 133 -6.95 6.32 -5.44
C SER A 133 -6.94 5.12 -4.49
N ARG A 134 -5.93 4.25 -4.58
CA ARG A 134 -5.78 3.11 -3.67
C ARG A 134 -5.64 3.54 -2.22
N ILE A 135 -4.81 4.55 -1.94
CA ILE A 135 -4.57 5.08 -0.60
C ILE A 135 -5.88 5.62 0.01
N GLU A 136 -6.69 6.34 -0.76
CA GLU A 136 -8.00 6.83 -0.30
C GLU A 136 -8.95 5.69 0.09
N LEU A 137 -8.96 4.60 -0.69
CA LEU A 137 -9.76 3.41 -0.39
C LEU A 137 -9.27 2.70 0.88
N GLU A 138 -7.95 2.52 1.00
CA GLU A 138 -7.32 1.93 2.18
C GLU A 138 -7.56 2.75 3.44
N ASP A 139 -7.46 4.07 3.37
CA ASP A 139 -7.64 4.96 4.53
C ASP A 139 -9.08 4.93 5.06
N ARG A 140 -10.07 4.72 4.18
CA ARG A 140 -11.45 4.47 4.60
C ARG A 140 -11.57 3.18 5.40
N ILE A 141 -10.77 2.17 5.10
CA ILE A 141 -10.77 0.87 5.79
C ILE A 141 -9.95 0.96 7.10
N THR A 142 -8.76 1.55 7.07
CA THR A 142 -7.83 1.58 8.21
C THR A 142 -8.19 2.62 9.26
N GLY A 143 -8.83 3.73 8.89
CA GLY A 143 -9.27 4.77 9.82
C GLY A 143 -10.10 4.21 10.98
N PRO A 144 -11.20 3.47 10.71
CA PRO A 144 -11.98 2.80 11.75
C PRO A 144 -11.20 1.76 12.58
N LEU A 145 -10.24 1.05 11.97
CA LEU A 145 -9.40 0.06 12.67
C LEU A 145 -8.48 0.72 13.70
N CYS A 146 -8.06 1.96 13.46
CA CYS A 146 -7.27 2.76 14.40
C CYS A 146 -8.12 3.50 15.44
N ALA A 147 -9.33 3.96 15.06
CA ALA A 147 -10.19 4.80 15.90
C ALA A 147 -10.84 4.03 17.09
N GLY A 148 -10.82 2.69 17.08
CA GLY A 148 -11.29 1.86 18.20
C GLY A 148 -10.39 1.86 19.44
N CYS A 149 -9.31 2.65 19.47
CA CYS A 149 -8.37 2.74 20.58
C CYS A 149 -8.18 4.21 21.01
N GLU A 150 -8.57 4.55 22.25
CA GLU A 150 -8.33 5.88 22.85
C GLU A 150 -6.83 6.30 22.90
N ALA A 151 -5.90 5.40 22.54
CA ALA A 151 -4.46 5.65 22.54
C ALA A 151 -3.90 6.26 21.23
N CYS A 152 -4.72 6.50 20.20
CA CYS A 152 -4.26 6.99 18.88
C CYS A 152 -4.74 8.41 18.49
N LEU A 153 -5.05 9.27 19.46
CA LEU A 153 -5.14 10.71 19.19
C LEU A 153 -3.74 11.35 19.30
N PRO A 154 -3.24 12.06 18.28
CA PRO A 154 -2.08 12.92 18.46
C PRO A 154 -2.46 14.06 19.41
N ALA A 155 -1.56 14.34 20.36
CA ALA A 155 -1.62 15.54 21.20
C ALA A 155 -1.43 16.81 20.36
#